data_AF-A0A3D1CK48-F1
#
_entry.id   AF-A0A3D1CK48-F1
#
_cell.length_a   1.000
_cell.length_b   1.000
_cell.length_c   1.000
_cell.angle_alpha   90.00
_cell.angle_beta   90.00
_cell.angle_gamma   90.00
#
_symmetry.space_group_name_H-M   'P 1'
#
loop_
_entity.id
_entity.type
_entity.pdbx_description
1 polymer ?
#
loop_
_entity_poly.entity_id
_entity_poly.type
_entity_poly.pdbx_seq_one_letter_code
_entity_poly.pdbx_strand_id
1 'polypeptide(L)' 'EKLAESKPYNQSIGYMDRLDYVSMMCNEHAYVMAIEKLLGIEPPVRAQYIRVLFDEMTRVLNHL' A
#
# COMPACT_ATOMS: atom_id res chain seq x y z
N GLU A 1 11.12 -3.46 9.65
CA GLU A 1 11.99 -3.59 8.45
C GLU A 1 12.77 -4.90 8.41
N LYS A 2 13.54 -5.30 9.44
CA LYS A 2 14.33 -6.56 9.42
C LYS A 2 13.53 -7.83 9.11
N LEU A 3 12.26 -7.89 9.53
CA LEU A 3 11.35 -9.01 9.26
C LEU A 3 10.89 -9.08 7.79
N ALA A 4 10.94 -7.97 7.05
CA ALA A 4 10.56 -7.93 5.64
C ALA A 4 11.70 -8.42 4.73
N GLU A 5 12.96 -8.40 5.20
CA GLU A 5 14.12 -8.88 4.43
C GLU A 5 14.12 -10.40 4.23
N SER A 6 13.58 -11.15 5.19
CA SER A 6 13.55 -12.62 5.15
C SER A 6 12.29 -13.20 4.52
N LYS A 7 11.31 -12.36 4.21
CA LYS A 7 9.98 -12.78 3.76
C LYS A 7 9.72 -12.38 2.30
N PRO A 8 8.95 -13.19 1.55
CA PRO A 8 8.55 -12.82 0.20
C PRO A 8 7.68 -11.56 0.21
N TYR A 9 7.79 -10.74 -0.84
CA TYR A 9 7.10 -9.44 -0.96
C TYR A 9 5.60 -9.48 -0.62
N ASN A 10 4.88 -10.54 -1.04
CA ASN A 10 3.45 -10.68 -0.76
C ASN A 10 3.14 -10.86 0.75
N GLN A 11 4.02 -11.50 1.51
CA GLN A 11 3.86 -11.65 2.96
C GLN A 11 4.26 -10.39 3.72
N SER A 12 4.98 -9.47 3.07
CA SER A 12 5.43 -8.21 3.66
C SER A 12 4.35 -7.12 3.63
N ILE A 13 3.29 -7.27 2.83
CA ILE A 13 2.19 -6.30 2.70
C ILE A 13 1.51 -6.02 4.03
N GLY A 14 1.12 -7.07 4.77
CA GLY A 14 0.44 -6.91 6.06
C GLY A 14 1.30 -6.31 7.18
N TYR A 15 2.61 -6.11 6.96
CA TYR A 15 3.43 -5.30 7.86
C TYR A 15 3.29 -3.80 7.58
N MET A 16 2.98 -3.41 6.34
CA MET A 16 2.83 -2.01 5.93
C MET A 16 1.57 -1.38 6.53
N ASP A 17 0.50 -2.16 6.62
CA ASP A 17 -0.73 -1.79 7.32
C ASP A 17 -0.49 -1.43 8.81
N ARG A 18 0.50 -2.09 9.44
CA ARG A 18 0.82 -1.90 10.86
C ARG A 18 1.92 -0.89 11.13
N LEU A 19 2.41 -0.20 10.10
CA LEU A 19 3.37 0.90 10.28
C LEU A 19 2.66 2.17 10.77
N ASP A 20 1.52 2.49 10.16
CA ASP A 20 0.58 3.50 10.66
C ASP A 20 -0.81 2.87 10.71
N TYR A 21 -1.31 2.69 11.92
CA TYR A 21 -2.62 2.08 12.19
C TYR A 21 -3.80 2.96 11.78
N VAL A 22 -3.57 4.23 11.44
CA VAL A 22 -4.63 5.18 11.03
C VAL A 22 -4.68 5.31 9.50
N SER A 23 -3.54 5.21 8.82
CA SER A 23 -3.42 5.32 7.35
C SER A 23 -3.01 4.01 6.65
N MET A 24 -3.57 2.90 7.13
CA MET A 24 -3.54 1.53 6.60
C MET A 24 -3.26 1.42 5.09
N MET A 25 -4.24 1.85 4.28
CA MET A 25 -4.27 1.65 2.83
C MET A 25 -3.24 2.49 2.11
N CYS A 26 -2.92 3.69 2.61
CA CYS A 26 -1.90 4.56 2.02
C CYS A 26 -0.51 3.91 2.09
N ASN A 27 -0.20 3.26 3.21
CA ASN A 27 1.09 2.58 3.39
C ASN A 27 1.20 1.33 2.51
N GLU A 28 0.15 0.51 2.45
CA GLU A 28 0.11 -0.65 1.56
C GLU A 28 0.23 -0.22 0.09
N HIS A 29 -0.49 0.83 -0.29
CA HIS A 29 -0.46 1.35 -1.65
C HIS A 29 0.93 1.86 -2.04
N ALA A 30 1.61 2.63 -1.17
CA ALA A 30 2.97 3.08 -1.43
C ALA A 30 3.96 1.91 -1.63
N TYR A 31 3.82 0.85 -0.84
CA TYR A 31 4.63 -0.35 -0.95
C TYR A 31 4.39 -1.11 -2.27
N VAL A 32 3.12 -1.33 -2.63
CA VAL A 32 2.75 -2.01 -3.87
C VAL A 32 3.17 -1.19 -5.08
N MET A 33 3.00 0.13 -5.05
CA MET A 33 3.42 1.03 -6.13
C MET A 33 4.94 0.98 -6.35
N ALA A 34 5.75 0.88 -5.28
CA ALA A 34 7.19 0.69 -5.40
C ALA A 34 7.53 -0.62 -6.11
N ILE A 35 6.84 -1.71 -5.77
CA ILE A 35 7.03 -3.02 -6.42
C ILE A 35 6.60 -2.97 -7.90
N GLU A 36 5.43 -2.38 -8.20
CA GLU A 36 4.92 -2.23 -9.56
C GLU A 36 5.90 -1.43 -10.43
N LYS A 37 6.48 -0.35 -9.88
CA LYS A 37 7.50 0.45 -10.56
C LYS A 37 8.80 -0.32 -10.81
N LEU A 38 9.21 -1.18 -9.87
CA LEU A 38 10.40 -2.04 -10.05
C LEU A 38 10.17 -3.13 -11.11
N LEU A 39 8.93 -3.62 -11.24
CA LEU A 39 8.56 -4.63 -12.22
C LEU A 39 8.16 -4.03 -13.58
N GLY A 40 7.95 -2.72 -13.67
CA GLY A 40 7.49 -2.05 -14.88
C GLY A 40 6.07 -2.43 -15.29
N ILE A 41 5.19 -2.73 -14.32
CA ILE A 41 3.81 -3.16 -14.56
C ILE A 41 2.86 -2.00 -14.27
N GLU A 42 1.88 -1.81 -15.16
CA GLU A 42 0.78 -0.88 -14.92
C GLU A 42 -0.48 -1.62 -14.45
N PRO A 43 -1.06 -1.26 -13.29
CA PRO A 43 -2.31 -1.84 -12.84
C PRO A 43 -3.48 -1.40 -13.74
N PRO A 44 -4.53 -2.23 -13.90
CA PRO A 44 -5.67 -1.88 -14.75
C PRO A 44 -6.38 -0.61 -14.23
N VAL A 45 -6.97 0.15 -15.14
CA VAL A 45 -7.62 1.44 -14.85
C VAL A 45 -8.63 1.37 -13.70
N ARG A 46 -9.41 0.29 -13.62
CA ARG A 46 -10.35 0.06 -12.51
C ARG A 46 -9.65 -0.02 -11.15
N ALA A 47 -8.49 -0.67 -11.07
CA ALA A 47 -7.74 -0.79 -9.82
C ALA A 47 -7.17 0.56 -9.38
N GLN A 48 -6.72 1.39 -10.33
CA GLN A 48 -6.23 2.75 -10.03
C GLN A 48 -7.32 3.61 -9.40
N TYR A 49 -8.54 3.61 -9.96
CA TYR A 49 -9.67 4.35 -9.37
C TYR A 49 -10.04 3.88 -7.97
N ILE A 50 -10.06 2.56 -7.75
CA ILE A 50 -10.37 2.00 -6.43
C ILE A 50 -9.29 2.41 -5.42
N ARG A 51 -8.01 2.36 -5.78
CA ARG A 51 -6.90 2.76 -4.90
C ARG A 51 -7.02 4.23 -4.49
N VAL A 52 -7.23 5.13 -5.45
CA VAL A 52 -7.41 6.57 -5.15
C VAL A 52 -8.62 6.81 -4.26
N LEU A 53 -9.74 6.12 -4.48
CA LEU A 53 -10.92 6.24 -3.62
C LEU A 53 -10.59 5.87 -2.16
N PHE A 54 -9.91 4.74 -1.95
CA PHE A 54 -9.53 4.29 -0.61
C PHE A 54 -8.46 5.18 0.04
N ASP A 55 -7.47 5.65 -0.72
CA ASP A 55 -6.45 6.58 -0.23
C ASP A 55 -7.08 7.86 0.34
N GLU A 56 -8.06 8.41 -0.37
CA GLU A 56 -8.76 9.62 0.04
C GLU A 56 -9.63 9.36 1.29
N MET A 57 -10.26 8.18 1.39
CA MET A 57 -10.98 7.77 2.60
C MET A 57 -10.05 7.66 3.80
N THR A 58 -8.89 7.00 3.66
CA THR A 58 -7.91 6.87 4.74
C THR A 58 -7.24 8.20 5.08
N ARG A 59 -7.11 9.12 4.11
CA ARG A 59 -6.66 10.49 4.40
C ARG A 59 -7.64 11.19 5.31
N VAL A 60 -8.94 11.15 5.03
CA VAL A 60 -9.96 11.76 5.91
C VAL A 60 -9.93 11.13 7.30
N LEU A 61 -9.82 9.80 7.39
CA LEU A 61 -9.69 9.10 8.67
C LEU A 61 -8.46 9.55 9.48
N ASN A 62 -7.34 9.85 8.82
CA ASN A 62 -6.12 10.31 9.49
C ASN A 62 -6.21 11.75 10.01
N HIS A 63 -7.16 12.55 9.53
CA HIS A 63 -7.34 13.96 9.93
C HIS A 63 -8.58 14.18 10.82
N LEU A 64 -9.30 13.11 11.19
CA LEU A 64 -10.43 13.10 12.12
C LEU A 64 -9.94 12.93 13.56
#